data_AF-A0AAE1K8S2-F1
#
_entry.id   AF-A0AAE1K8S2-F1
#
_cell.length_a   1.000
_cell.length_b   1.000
_cell.length_c   1.000
_cell.angle_alpha   90.00
_cell.angle_beta   90.00
_cell.angle_gamma   90.00
#
_symmetry.space_group_name_H-M   'P 1'
#
loop_
_entity.id
_entity.type
_entity.pdbx_description
1 polymer ?
#
loop_
_entity_poly.entity_id
_entity_poly.type
_entity_poly.pdbx_seq_one_letter_code
_entity_poly.pdbx_strand_id
1 'polypeptide(L)'
;MRESRSFVCLFVGVIFIEMASTTTKIQTLRSLIKELRRTVGNHDRVQQTPIFSYVMNEYRRNAVTDQQYCHQQEEITYLAQTCATYLTSSRRYLELYDAYHGCGERSVKETASMVGFKLPNER
;
A
#
# COMPACT_ATOMS: atom_id res chain seq x y z
N MET A 1 12.58 -36.24 -2.95
CA MET A 1 12.05 -34.95 -3.47
C MET A 1 11.46 -34.12 -2.33
N ARG A 2 12.29 -33.39 -1.57
CA ARG A 2 11.82 -32.49 -0.51
C ARG A 2 12.89 -31.45 -0.19
N GLU A 3 13.25 -30.61 -1.16
CA GLU A 3 14.40 -29.69 -1.00
C GLU A 3 14.19 -28.29 -1.60
N SER A 4 12.94 -27.85 -1.78
CA SER A 4 12.65 -26.55 -2.41
C SER A 4 12.06 -25.51 -1.44
N ARG A 5 11.88 -25.85 -0.15
CA ARG A 5 11.29 -24.93 0.85
C ARG A 5 12.31 -24.16 1.69
N SER A 6 13.58 -24.56 1.68
CA SER A 6 14.63 -23.90 2.50
C SER A 6 15.22 -22.65 1.85
N PHE A 7 15.20 -22.56 0.51
CA PHE A 7 15.85 -21.45 -0.21
C PHE A 7 15.07 -20.13 -0.15
N VAL A 8 13.74 -20.19 -0.02
CA VAL A 8 12.90 -18.99 0.07
C VAL A 8 13.12 -18.27 1.41
N CYS A 9 13.41 -19.00 2.50
CA CYS A 9 13.71 -18.37 3.78
C CYS A 9 15.10 -17.70 3.81
N LEU A 10 16.09 -18.28 3.13
CA LEU A 10 17.46 -17.73 3.09
C LEU A 10 17.55 -16.47 2.21
N PHE A 11 16.84 -16.40 1.09
CA PHE A 11 16.84 -15.19 0.24
C PHE A 11 16.12 -14.00 0.86
N VAL A 12 15.09 -14.24 1.68
CA VAL A 12 14.41 -13.18 2.44
C VAL A 12 15.26 -12.69 3.61
N GLY A 13 16.13 -13.55 4.16
CA GLY A 13 17.00 -13.24 5.30
C GLY A 13 18.18 -12.33 4.97
N VAL A 14 18.84 -12.49 3.81
CA VAL A 14 20.07 -11.73 3.50
C VAL A 14 19.79 -10.27 3.12
N ILE A 15 18.60 -9.95 2.58
CA ILE A 15 18.21 -8.55 2.31
C ILE A 15 17.92 -7.78 3.61
N PHE A 16 17.72 -8.48 4.73
CA PHE A 16 17.29 -7.88 6.00
C PHE A 16 18.42 -7.45 6.96
N ILE A 17 19.69 -7.82 6.69
CA ILE A 17 20.76 -7.73 7.70
C ILE A 17 21.50 -6.38 7.71
N GLU A 18 21.35 -5.52 6.71
CA GLU A 18 22.08 -4.23 6.67
C GLU A 18 21.13 -3.03 6.55
N MET A 19 20.19 -2.91 7.49
CA MET A 19 19.34 -1.72 7.64
C MET A 19 19.12 -1.37 9.13
N ALA A 20 20.21 -1.29 9.92
CA ALA A 20 20.13 -1.08 11.36
C ALA A 20 19.82 0.37 11.80
N SER A 21 19.87 1.37 10.89
CA SER A 21 19.64 2.80 11.22
C SER A 21 18.29 3.37 10.73
N THR A 22 17.44 2.57 10.06
CA THR A 22 16.37 3.07 9.18
C THR A 22 14.99 2.48 9.45
N THR A 23 14.67 2.11 10.69
CA THR A 23 13.41 1.47 11.10
C THR A 23 12.15 2.17 10.57
N THR A 24 12.10 3.51 10.60
CA THR A 24 10.98 4.31 10.07
C THR A 24 10.90 4.22 8.54
N LYS A 25 12.03 4.25 7.83
CA LYS A 25 12.10 4.12 6.36
C LYS A 25 11.65 2.73 5.90
N ILE A 26 11.97 1.68 6.67
CA ILE A 26 11.48 0.33 6.40
C ILE A 26 9.98 0.23 6.62
N GLN A 27 9.46 0.86 7.67
CA GLN A 27 8.02 0.89 7.94
C GLN A 27 7.25 1.61 6.82
N THR A 28 7.76 2.74 6.32
CA THR A 28 7.15 3.46 5.20
C THR A 28 7.19 2.63 3.92
N LEU A 29 8.32 2.00 3.61
CA LEU A 29 8.45 1.08 2.47
C LEU A 29 7.47 -0.10 2.57
N ARG A 30 7.33 -0.73 3.73
CA ARG A 30 6.38 -1.82 3.95
C ARG A 30 4.94 -1.36 3.78
N SER A 31 4.60 -0.17 4.26
CA SER A 31 3.28 0.42 4.08
C SER A 31 2.97 0.63 2.60
N LEU A 32 3.91 1.22 1.86
CA LEU A 32 3.79 1.44 0.42
C LEU A 32 3.60 0.12 -0.36
N ILE A 33 4.41 -0.90 -0.08
CA ILE A 33 4.29 -2.22 -0.73
C ILE A 33 2.95 -2.88 -0.39
N LYS A 34 2.44 -2.71 0.83
CA LYS A 34 1.15 -3.25 1.25
C LYS A 34 0.00 -2.59 0.49
N GLU A 35 0.05 -1.26 0.29
CA GLU A 35 -0.95 -0.56 -0.52
C GLU A 35 -0.84 -0.93 -2.00
N LEU A 36 0.38 -1.05 -2.56
CA LEU A 36 0.56 -1.54 -3.92
C LEU A 36 -0.03 -2.94 -4.13
N ARG A 37 0.07 -3.82 -3.14
CA ARG A 37 -0.57 -5.15 -3.21
C ARG A 37 -2.09 -5.07 -3.24
N ARG A 38 -2.67 -4.09 -2.57
CA ARG A 38 -4.12 -3.88 -2.54
C ARG A 38 -4.63 -3.30 -3.86
N THR A 39 -3.83 -2.50 -4.56
CA THR A 39 -4.24 -1.84 -5.81
C THR A 39 -3.99 -2.69 -7.05
N VAL A 40 -2.89 -3.45 -7.11
CA VAL A 40 -2.52 -4.29 -8.26
C VAL A 40 -3.37 -5.57 -8.36
N GLY A 41 -4.09 -5.93 -7.29
CA GLY A 41 -4.92 -7.13 -7.25
C GLY A 41 -4.11 -8.42 -7.14
N ASN A 42 -4.80 -9.55 -6.89
CA ASN A 42 -4.14 -10.84 -6.60
C ASN A 42 -3.55 -11.54 -7.85
N HIS A 43 -3.91 -11.08 -9.06
CA HIS A 43 -3.53 -11.75 -10.31
C HIS A 43 -2.12 -11.38 -10.77
N ASP A 44 -1.68 -10.17 -10.46
CA ASP A 44 -0.36 -9.68 -10.82
C ASP A 44 0.58 -9.75 -9.61
N ARG A 45 1.75 -10.36 -9.81
CA ARG A 45 2.79 -10.36 -8.78
C ARG A 45 3.29 -8.94 -8.63
N VAL A 46 3.06 -8.32 -7.46
CA VAL A 46 3.58 -6.97 -7.14
C VAL A 46 5.07 -6.83 -7.48
N GLN A 47 5.87 -7.90 -7.29
CA GLN A 47 7.29 -7.92 -7.59
C GLN A 47 7.63 -7.72 -9.08
N GLN A 48 6.71 -8.02 -9.98
CA GLN A 48 6.86 -7.89 -11.43
C GLN A 48 6.41 -6.50 -11.93
N THR A 49 5.84 -5.67 -11.05
CA THR A 49 5.44 -4.31 -11.44
C THR A 49 6.66 -3.41 -11.55
N PRO A 50 6.73 -2.53 -12.57
CA PRO A 50 7.84 -1.60 -12.76
C PRO A 50 7.99 -0.66 -11.56
N ILE A 51 6.87 -0.32 -10.91
CA ILE A 51 6.82 0.51 -9.69
C ILE A 51 7.58 -0.18 -8.54
N PHE A 52 7.38 -1.48 -8.33
CA PHE A 52 8.09 -2.20 -7.27
C PHE A 52 9.60 -2.20 -7.50
N SER A 53 10.05 -2.48 -8.73
CA SER A 53 11.47 -2.45 -9.07
C SER A 53 12.10 -1.07 -8.89
N TYR A 54 11.38 -0.01 -9.29
CA TYR A 54 11.83 1.37 -9.15
C TYR A 54 12.00 1.75 -7.68
N VAL A 55 10.96 1.54 -6.87
CA VAL A 55 10.97 1.88 -5.44
C VAL A 55 12.07 1.12 -4.69
N MET A 56 12.23 -0.18 -4.96
CA MET A 56 13.28 -0.96 -4.30
C MET A 56 14.69 -0.52 -4.71
N ASN A 57 14.88 -0.10 -5.96
CA ASN A 57 16.18 0.38 -6.43
C ASN A 57 16.52 1.75 -5.81
N GLU A 58 15.55 2.66 -5.73
CA GLU A 58 15.72 3.96 -5.06
C GLU A 58 16.03 3.80 -3.58
N TYR A 59 15.32 2.94 -2.86
CA TYR A 59 15.60 2.69 -1.43
C TYR A 59 16.98 2.08 -1.20
N ARG A 60 17.47 1.21 -2.11
CA ARG A 60 18.82 0.64 -2.03
C ARG A 60 19.91 1.65 -2.32
N ARG A 61 19.75 2.48 -3.36
CA ARG A 61 20.69 3.56 -3.68
C ARG A 61 20.87 4.52 -2.51
N ASN A 62 19.77 4.91 -1.87
CA ASN A 62 19.79 5.86 -0.76
C ASN A 62 20.26 5.25 0.56
N ALA A 63 20.36 3.91 0.68
CA ALA A 63 20.88 3.24 1.86
C ALA A 63 22.42 3.12 1.88
N VAL A 64 23.09 3.23 0.73
CA VAL A 64 24.56 3.06 0.62
C VAL A 64 25.31 4.39 0.68
N THR A 65 24.63 5.52 0.43
CA THR A 65 25.23 6.86 0.42
C THR A 65 24.88 7.65 1.68
N ASP A 66 25.67 7.48 2.75
CA ASP A 66 25.42 8.12 4.05
C ASP A 66 26.16 9.45 4.29
N GLN A 67 27.14 9.85 3.48
CA GLN A 67 28.04 10.97 3.83
C GLN A 67 27.71 12.35 3.22
N GLN A 68 26.79 12.47 2.26
CA GLN A 68 26.50 13.76 1.61
C GLN A 68 25.02 14.14 1.47
N TYR A 69 24.07 13.28 1.85
CA TYR A 69 22.71 13.36 1.31
C TYR A 69 21.58 12.99 2.31
N CYS A 70 21.63 13.47 3.56
CA CYS A 70 20.47 13.39 4.46
C CYS A 70 19.17 13.91 3.79
N HIS A 71 19.29 14.97 2.97
CA HIS A 71 18.17 15.53 2.22
C HIS A 71 17.52 14.53 1.24
N GLN A 72 18.30 13.85 0.39
CA GLN A 72 17.74 12.84 -0.54
C GLN A 72 17.12 11.64 0.19
N GLN A 73 17.68 11.23 1.34
CA GLN A 73 17.11 10.15 2.14
C GLN A 73 15.74 10.51 2.74
N GLU A 74 15.59 11.76 3.18
CA GLU A 74 14.30 12.31 3.63
C GLU A 74 13.32 12.47 2.48
N GLU A 75 13.79 12.94 1.31
CA GLU A 75 12.99 13.10 0.10
C GLU A 75 12.35 11.79 -0.37
N ILE A 76 13.11 10.69 -0.42
CA ILE A 76 12.56 9.38 -0.81
C ILE A 76 11.58 8.85 0.22
N THR A 77 11.85 9.08 1.52
CA THR A 77 10.91 8.70 2.58
C THR A 77 9.61 9.49 2.45
N TYR A 78 9.70 10.79 2.17
CA TYR A 78 8.56 11.67 1.93
C TYR A 78 7.77 11.25 0.68
N LEU A 79 8.44 11.00 -0.44
CA LEU A 79 7.80 10.52 -1.67
C LEU A 79 7.07 9.19 -1.45
N ALA A 80 7.67 8.25 -0.73
CA ALA A 80 7.04 6.98 -0.41
C ALA A 80 5.80 7.14 0.48
N GLN A 81 5.86 8.03 1.47
CA GLN A 81 4.70 8.37 2.31
C GLN A 81 3.58 9.03 1.51
N THR A 82 3.92 9.96 0.62
CA THR A 82 2.96 10.62 -0.27
C THR A 82 2.29 9.61 -1.19
N CYS A 83 3.06 8.71 -1.80
CA CYS A 83 2.51 7.64 -2.64
C CYS A 83 1.60 6.70 -1.83
N ALA A 84 2.02 6.28 -0.64
CA ALA A 84 1.19 5.42 0.22
C ALA A 84 -0.13 6.10 0.62
N THR A 85 -0.08 7.40 0.95
CA THR A 85 -1.25 8.21 1.29
C THR A 85 -2.18 8.36 0.08
N TYR A 86 -1.63 8.60 -1.11
CA TYR A 86 -2.38 8.70 -2.35
C TYR A 86 -3.11 7.39 -2.69
N LEU A 87 -2.42 6.25 -2.62
CA LEU A 87 -3.05 4.94 -2.87
C LEU A 87 -4.14 4.63 -1.83
N THR A 88 -3.87 4.92 -0.56
CA THR A 88 -4.83 4.71 0.53
C THR A 88 -6.09 5.55 0.35
N SER A 89 -5.92 6.84 0.04
CA SER A 89 -7.03 7.77 -0.17
C SER A 89 -7.85 7.42 -1.40
N SER A 90 -7.19 7.04 -2.51
CA SER A 90 -7.87 6.57 -3.73
C SER A 90 -8.73 5.34 -3.46
N ARG A 91 -8.20 4.36 -2.71
CA ARG A 91 -8.95 3.16 -2.33
C ARG A 91 -10.17 3.50 -1.45
N ARG A 92 -9.98 4.37 -0.44
CA ARG A 92 -11.08 4.83 0.42
C ARG A 92 -12.13 5.63 -0.34
N TYR A 93 -11.69 6.43 -1.31
CA TYR A 93 -12.59 7.17 -2.19
C TYR A 93 -13.49 6.22 -2.98
N LEU A 94 -12.94 5.13 -3.52
CA LEU A 94 -13.75 4.11 -4.21
C LEU A 94 -14.75 3.44 -3.25
N GLU A 95 -14.34 3.09 -2.03
CA GLU A 95 -15.27 2.55 -1.01
C GLU A 95 -16.44 3.51 -0.72
N LEU A 96 -16.17 4.81 -0.63
CA LEU A 96 -17.19 5.83 -0.43
C LEU A 96 -18.04 6.04 -1.69
N TYR A 97 -17.42 6.04 -2.86
CA TYR A 97 -18.11 6.18 -4.13
C TYR A 97 -19.09 5.03 -4.32
N ASP A 98 -18.69 3.78 -4.06
CA ASP A 98 -19.57 2.62 -4.15
C ASP A 98 -20.71 2.71 -3.13
N ALA A 99 -20.40 3.13 -1.90
CA ALA A 99 -21.39 3.28 -0.83
C ALA A 99 -22.45 4.34 -1.16
N TYR A 100 -22.08 5.48 -1.76
CA TYR A 100 -23.00 6.62 -1.91
C TYR A 100 -23.44 6.92 -3.35
N HIS A 101 -22.62 6.61 -4.35
CA HIS A 101 -22.84 6.97 -5.77
C HIS A 101 -22.84 5.77 -6.73
N GLY A 102 -22.40 4.58 -6.32
CA GLY A 102 -22.21 3.43 -7.21
C GLY A 102 -23.47 2.67 -7.64
N CYS A 103 -24.61 2.85 -6.95
CA CYS A 103 -25.85 2.10 -7.24
C CYS A 103 -26.95 3.00 -7.81
N GLY A 104 -26.82 3.47 -9.06
CA GLY A 104 -27.90 4.02 -9.89
C GLY A 104 -29.01 4.82 -9.16
N GLU A 105 -30.28 4.58 -9.53
CA GLU A 105 -31.43 5.09 -8.77
C GLU A 105 -31.75 4.14 -7.60
N ARG A 106 -31.71 4.66 -6.37
CA ARG A 106 -32.06 3.91 -5.16
C ARG A 106 -33.51 4.13 -4.76
N SER A 107 -34.13 3.11 -4.16
CA SER A 107 -35.46 3.26 -3.58
C SER A 107 -35.45 4.18 -2.36
N VAL A 108 -36.61 4.76 -2.03
CA VAL A 108 -36.78 5.62 -0.84
C VAL A 108 -36.42 4.87 0.45
N LYS A 109 -36.70 3.56 0.52
CA LYS A 109 -36.36 2.70 1.66
C LYS A 109 -34.84 2.53 1.82
N GLU A 110 -34.15 2.21 0.73
CA GLU A 110 -32.69 2.04 0.74
C GLU A 110 -31.98 3.34 1.09
N THR A 111 -32.46 4.45 0.55
CA THR A 111 -31.94 5.79 0.87
C THR A 111 -32.16 6.13 2.34
N ALA A 112 -33.37 5.93 2.86
CA ALA A 112 -33.67 6.16 4.28
C ALA A 112 -32.76 5.31 5.19
N SER A 113 -32.60 4.02 4.90
CA SER A 113 -31.72 3.14 5.68
C SER A 113 -30.25 3.55 5.64
N MET A 114 -29.77 4.07 4.50
CA MET A 114 -28.38 4.51 4.33
C MET A 114 -28.02 5.69 5.24
N VAL A 115 -28.98 6.58 5.47
CA VAL A 115 -28.79 7.77 6.34
C VAL A 115 -29.30 7.54 7.77
N GLY A 116 -29.75 6.32 8.11
CA GLY A 116 -30.19 5.96 9.46
C GLY A 116 -31.66 6.25 9.77
N PHE A 117 -32.50 6.51 8.77
CA PHE A 117 -33.95 6.67 8.93
C PHE A 117 -34.71 5.36 8.65
N LYS A 118 -35.89 5.25 9.25
CA LYS A 118 -36.87 4.17 9.00
C LYS A 118 -38.12 4.76 8.37
N LEU A 119 -38.81 3.97 7.55
CA LEU A 119 -40.08 4.37 6.95
C LEU A 119 -41.21 4.30 8.00
N PRO A 120 -42.20 5.22 7.98
CA PRO A 120 -43.30 5.26 8.95
C PRO A 120 -44.17 3.99 9.00
N ASN A 121 -44.12 3.18 7.94
CA ASN A 121 -44.91 1.96 7.79
C ASN A 121 -44.20 0.71 8.36
N GLU A 122 -42.94 0.83 8.78
CA GLU A 122 -42.17 -0.24 9.43
C GLU A 122 -42.02 0.10 10.93
N ARG A 123 -43.13 -0.04 11.67
CA ARG A 123 -43.11 0.04 13.14
C ARG A 123 -42.54 -1.23 13.75
#